data_AF-A0A364Y7M8-F1
#
_entry.id   AF-A0A364Y7M8-F1
#
_cell.length_a   1.000
_cell.length_b   1.000
_cell.length_c   1.000
_cell.angle_alpha   90.00
_cell.angle_beta   90.00
_cell.angle_gamma   90.00
#
_symmetry.space_group_name_H-M   'P 1'
#
loop_
_entity.id
_entity.type
_entity.pdbx_description
1 polymer ?
#
loop_
_entity_poly.entity_id
_entity_poly.type
_entity_poly.pdbx_seq_one_letter_code
_entity_poly.pdbx_strand_id
1 'polypeptide(L)' 'MKTLSNDNIYPEGTRISARVNPGLPLIIRKYYQRIYYCEIVGDESHSHLAYFERELIPPATVSTDQK' A
#
# COMPACT_ATOMS: atom_id res chain seq x y z
N MET A 1 6.42 20.46 -20.20
CA MET A 1 6.03 19.03 -20.27
C MET A 1 5.84 18.53 -18.85
N LYS A 2 4.60 18.35 -18.37
CA LYS A 2 4.35 17.68 -17.09
C LYS A 2 4.26 16.20 -17.40
N THR A 3 5.35 15.46 -17.20
CA THR A 3 5.30 14.01 -17.14
C THR A 3 4.36 13.64 -16.00
N LEU A 4 3.19 13.11 -16.33
CA LEU A 4 2.21 12.55 -15.40
C LEU A 4 2.83 11.31 -14.76
N SER A 5 3.75 11.54 -13.82
CA SER A 5 4.31 10.50 -12.99
C SER A 5 3.16 10.06 -12.11
N ASN A 6 2.57 8.89 -12.41
CA ASN A 6 1.51 8.37 -11.56
C ASN A 6 2.19 7.87 -10.28
N ASP A 7 2.42 8.77 -9.33
CA ASP A 7 3.14 8.48 -8.09
C ASP A 7 2.36 7.52 -7.16
N ASN A 8 1.06 7.33 -7.41
CA ASN A 8 0.22 6.36 -6.72
C ASN A 8 0.26 5.00 -7.44
N ILE A 9 1.05 4.08 -6.90
CA ILE A 9 1.25 2.72 -7.42
C ILE A 9 0.19 1.77 -6.87
N TYR A 10 -0.26 1.98 -5.63
CA TYR A 10 -1.12 1.06 -4.92
C TYR A 10 -2.47 1.71 -4.59
N PRO A 11 -3.58 1.31 -5.24
CA PRO A 11 -4.88 1.91 -5.02
C PRO A 11 -5.41 1.62 -3.61
N GLU A 12 -6.35 2.46 -3.16
CA GLU A 12 -7.13 2.21 -1.94
C GLU A 12 -7.81 0.83 -1.99
N GLY A 13 -7.88 0.17 -0.83
CA GLY A 13 -8.34 -1.21 -0.70
C GLY A 13 -7.28 -2.28 -0.97
N THR A 14 -6.10 -1.91 -1.48
CA THR A 14 -4.99 -2.87 -1.69
C THR A 14 -4.53 -3.44 -0.35
N ARG A 15 -4.50 -4.77 -0.25
CA ARG A 15 -3.85 -5.48 0.85
C ARG A 15 -2.35 -5.53 0.62
N ILE A 16 -1.58 -5.05 1.58
CA ILE A 16 -0.15 -4.91 1.47
C ILE A 16 0.50 -5.20 2.83
N SER A 17 1.83 -5.38 2.85
CA SER A 17 2.59 -5.49 4.08
C SER A 17 3.72 -4.47 4.07
N ALA A 18 4.15 -4.01 5.25
CA ALA A 18 5.31 -3.14 5.37
C ALA A 18 6.59 -3.96 5.60
N ARG A 19 7.72 -3.50 5.06
CA ARG A 19 9.04 -4.12 5.24
C ARG A 19 9.48 -4.16 6.70
N VAL A 20 9.06 -3.19 7.51
CA VAL A 20 9.33 -3.14 8.95
C VAL A 20 8.63 -4.27 9.72
N ASN A 21 7.45 -4.70 9.26
CA ASN A 21 6.72 -5.82 9.84
C ASN A 21 5.93 -6.58 8.75
N PRO A 22 6.57 -7.51 8.04
CA PRO A 22 5.94 -8.21 6.92
C PRO A 22 4.79 -9.12 7.34
N GLY A 23 4.77 -9.54 8.62
CA GLY A 23 3.73 -10.40 9.17
C GLY A 23 2.44 -9.66 9.54
N LEU A 24 2.43 -8.32 9.46
CA LEU A 24 1.25 -7.51 9.76
C LEU A 24 0.51 -7.16 8.45
N PRO A 25 -0.67 -7.73 8.20
CA PRO A 25 -1.45 -7.38 7.02
C PRO A 25 -2.03 -5.97 7.15
N LEU A 26 -1.82 -5.16 6.13
CA LEU A 26 -2.26 -3.79 6.05
C LEU A 26 -3.22 -3.60 4.86
N ILE A 27 -4.10 -2.60 4.95
CA ILE A 27 -4.95 -2.17 3.83
C ILE A 27 -4.75 -0.68 3.56
N ILE A 28 -4.53 -0.31 2.30
CA ILE A 28 -4.37 1.09 1.92
C ILE A 28 -5.71 1.80 2.00
N ARG A 29 -5.76 2.90 2.75
CA ARG A 29 -6.97 3.74 2.87
C ARG A 29 -6.84 5.05 2.12
N LYS A 30 -5.64 5.62 2.10
CA LYS A 30 -5.43 6.92 1.47
C LYS A 30 -4.00 7.04 0.97
N TYR A 31 -3.85 7.66 -0.18
CA TYR A 31 -2.57 8.12 -0.69
C TYR A 31 -2.57 9.64 -0.71
N TYR A 32 -1.61 10.26 -0.02
CA TYR A 32 -1.48 11.71 0.02
C TYR A 32 -0.01 12.10 0.15
N GLN A 33 0.46 13.03 -0.68
CA GLN A 33 1.84 13.52 -0.68
C GLN A 33 2.91 12.40 -0.66
N ARG A 34 2.74 11.36 -1.51
CA ARG A 34 3.66 10.19 -1.58
C ARG A 34 3.73 9.33 -0.32
N ILE A 35 2.75 9.48 0.57
CA ILE A 35 2.58 8.68 1.77
C ILE A 35 1.31 7.85 1.63
N TYR A 36 1.45 6.55 1.86
CA TYR A 36 0.34 5.63 1.98
C TYR A 36 -0.07 5.53 3.43
N TYR A 37 -1.33 5.87 3.70
CA TYR A 37 -1.98 5.67 4.97
C TYR A 37 -2.69 4.32 4.93
N CYS A 38 -2.25 3.43 5.80
CA CYS A 38 -2.69 2.05 5.87
C CYS A 38 -3.35 1.77 7.23
N GLU A 39 -4.31 0.87 7.24
CA GLU A 39 -4.89 0.31 8.48
C GLU A 39 -4.47 -1.14 8.64
N ILE A 40 -4.39 -1.59 9.88
CA ILE A 40 -4.13 -2.99 10.21
C ILE A 40 -5.42 -3.78 9.95
N VAL A 41 -5.32 -4.88 9.21
CA VAL A 41 -6.47 -5.75 8.96
C VAL A 41 -6.85 -6.47 10.25
N GLY A 42 -8.06 -6.21 10.75
CA GLY A 42 -8.59 -6.84 11.95
C GLY A 42 -8.38 -6.05 13.25
N ASP A 43 -7.75 -4.88 13.18
CA ASP A 43 -7.68 -3.94 14.30
C ASP A 43 -8.52 -2.70 13.98
N GLU A 44 -9.59 -2.50 14.73
CA GLU A 44 -10.51 -1.37 14.54
C GLU A 44 -10.04 -0.10 15.26
N SER A 45 -8.82 -0.07 15.83
CA SER A 45 -8.32 1.07 16.61
C SER A 45 -7.91 2.26 15.74
N HIS A 46 -8.62 2.54 14.63
CA HIS A 46 -8.64 3.77 13.81
C HIS A 46 -7.30 4.49 13.50
N SER A 47 -6.16 3.86 13.78
CA SER A 47 -4.85 4.48 13.72
C SER A 47 -4.24 4.15 12.38
N HIS A 48 -4.22 5.15 11.50
CA HIS A 48 -3.58 5.02 10.21
C HIS A 48 -2.06 5.02 10.36
N LEU A 49 -1.42 3.96 9.89
CA LEU A 49 0.02 3.84 9.77
C LEU A 49 0.46 4.49 8.46
N ALA A 50 1.47 5.35 8.52
CA ALA A 50 2.00 6.05 7.37
C ALA A 50 3.26 5.36 6.85
N TYR A 51 3.29 5.05 5.55
CA TYR A 51 4.41 4.38 4.89
C TYR A 51 4.78 5.06 3.57
N PHE A 52 6.07 5.11 3.27
CA PHE A 52 6.56 5.40 1.93
C PHE A 52 6.46 4.16 1.02
N GLU A 53 6.35 4.39 -0.28
CA GLU A 53 6.35 3.33 -1.30
C GLU A 53 7.46 2.29 -1.09
N ARG A 54 8.71 2.74 -0.94
CA ARG A 54 9.90 1.89 -0.70
C ARG A 54 9.85 1.03 0.58
N GLU A 55 8.99 1.39 1.52
CA GLU A 55 8.79 0.68 2.79
C GLU A 55 7.69 -0.37 2.68
N LEU A 56 6.91 -0.35 1.60
CA LEU A 56 5.89 -1.34 1.33
C LEU A 56 6.49 -2.50 0.55
N ILE A 57 5.98 -3.70 0.83
CA ILE A 57 6.27 -4.90 0.05
C ILE A 57 5.18 -4.96 -1.02
N PRO A 58 5.52 -4.96 -2.31
CA PRO A 58 4.53 -5.09 -3.37
C PRO A 58 3.63 -6.30 -3.07
N PRO A 59 2.30 -6.15 -3.14
CA PRO A 59 1.44 -7.33 -3.05
C PRO A 59 1.92 -8.30 -4.12
N ALA A 60 1.96 -9.60 -3.79
CA ALA A 60 2.20 -10.62 -4.79
C ALA A 60 1.04 -10.57 -5.78
N THR A 61 1.12 -9.65 -6.75
CA THR A 61 0.30 -9.70 -7.94
C THR A 61 0.69 -11.01 -8.55
N VAL A 62 -0.20 -12.00 -8.41
CA VAL A 62 -0.28 -13.07 -9.37
C VAL A 62 -0.35 -12.37 -10.72
N SER A 63 0.79 -12.27 -11.39
CA SER A 63 0.84 -11.97 -12.80
C SER A 63 0.07 -13.12 -13.42
N THR A 64 -1.24 -12.96 -13.58
CA THR A 64 -2.05 -13.83 -14.41
C THR A 64 -1.64 -13.53 -15.84
N ASP A 65 -0.45 -14.00 -16.19
CA ASP A 65 -0.16 -14.53 -17.51
C ASP A 65 -1.09 -15.73 -17.68
N GLN A 66 -2.27 -15.48 -18.21
CA GLN A 66 -3.06 -16.52 -18.86
C GLN A 66 -3.32 -16.03 -20.29
N LYS A 67 -2.28 -16.24 -21.10
CA LYS A 67 -2.31 -17.00 -22.36
C LYS A 67 -3.59 -16.97 -23.19
#